data_AF-J9VD36-F1
#
_entry.id   AF-J9VD36-F1
#
_cell.length_a   1.000
_cell.length_b   1.000
_cell.length_c   1.000
_cell.angle_alpha   90.00
_cell.angle_beta   90.00
_cell.angle_gamma   90.00
#
_symmetry.space_group_name_H-M   'P 1'
#
loop_
_entity.id
_entity.type
_entity.pdbx_description
1 polymer ?
#
loop_
_entity_poly.entity_id
_entity_poly.type
_entity_poly.pdbx_seq_one_letter_code
_entity_poly.pdbx_strand_id
1 'polypeptide(L)'
;MPRSADDPIVQAEQSHYNSSMYNALGAAQMSFQPINRIHQHLCGLHIYAHDTKRAVKAHHFCTHLRHDLHQCIIYDSDQPDARLIGIEYLIPEDAFIALPADEKKYWHSHRYEVDSGMLMLGTKTLVPNAVSDIAERPAMLELHRMYGKTTHTWQFDVHPDLPLGPPQLMMAYTDDSQVDRQLLKERDEALGVSTEAKRKVRKGYLKKEDLERPPAEGADSCWNGKLGQWEYVEQ
;
A
#
# COMPACT_ATOMS: atom_id res chain seq x y z
N MET A 1 39.03 -27.71 -0.95
CA MET A 1 38.69 -27.33 0.43
C MET A 1 37.97 -25.98 0.39
N PRO A 2 36.99 -25.72 1.26
CA PRO A 2 36.41 -24.38 1.38
C PRO A 2 37.49 -23.36 1.79
N ARG A 3 37.41 -22.14 1.26
CA ARG A 3 38.34 -21.03 1.59
C ARG A 3 38.00 -20.45 2.97
N SER A 4 39.00 -19.88 3.65
CA SER A 4 38.82 -19.17 4.93
C SER A 4 38.06 -17.87 4.73
N ALA A 5 37.35 -17.38 5.76
CA ALA A 5 36.73 -16.05 5.75
C ALA A 5 37.77 -14.91 5.63
N ASP A 6 39.01 -15.17 6.05
CA ASP A 6 40.13 -14.23 5.96
C ASP A 6 40.92 -14.36 4.64
N ASP A 7 40.46 -15.16 3.68
CA ASP A 7 41.12 -15.32 2.39
C ASP A 7 41.05 -13.99 1.60
N PRO A 8 42.19 -13.37 1.22
CA PRO A 8 42.20 -12.09 0.53
C PRO A 8 41.45 -12.09 -0.80
N ILE A 9 41.39 -13.24 -1.48
CA ILE A 9 40.65 -13.37 -2.75
C ILE A 9 39.15 -13.31 -2.46
N VAL A 10 38.69 -13.99 -1.40
CA VAL A 10 37.27 -13.97 -1.00
C VAL A 10 36.84 -12.58 -0.57
N GLN A 11 37.67 -11.88 0.20
CA GLN A 11 37.38 -10.50 0.62
C GLN A 11 37.34 -9.53 -0.57
N ALA A 12 38.27 -9.68 -1.52
CA ALA A 12 38.27 -8.89 -2.75
C ALA A 12 37.02 -9.14 -3.58
N GLU A 13 36.65 -10.40 -3.82
CA GLU A 13 35.43 -10.78 -4.54
C GLU A 13 34.17 -10.23 -3.85
N GLN A 14 34.07 -10.37 -2.53
CA GLN A 14 32.94 -9.87 -1.73
C GLN A 14 32.84 -8.33 -1.77
N SER A 15 33.97 -7.62 -1.81
CA SER A 15 34.00 -6.16 -1.87
C SER A 15 33.32 -5.60 -3.13
N HIS A 16 33.25 -6.39 -4.21
CA HIS A 16 32.61 -5.98 -5.45
C HIS A 16 31.07 -6.05 -5.41
N TYR A 17 30.46 -6.72 -4.43
CA TYR A 17 29.01 -6.97 -4.39
C TYR A 17 28.18 -5.68 -4.43
N ASN A 18 28.62 -4.63 -3.72
CA ASN A 18 27.93 -3.34 -3.69
C ASN A 18 28.45 -2.36 -4.75
N SER A 19 29.28 -2.80 -5.68
CA SER A 19 29.84 -1.93 -6.72
C SER A 19 28.82 -1.61 -7.82
N SER A 20 28.94 -0.42 -8.41
CA SER A 20 28.11 -0.02 -9.56
C SER A 20 28.23 -0.98 -10.75
N MET A 21 29.42 -1.53 -10.98
CA MET A 21 29.67 -2.49 -12.06
C MET A 21 28.92 -3.81 -11.83
N TYR A 22 28.95 -4.36 -10.61
CA TYR A 22 28.20 -5.59 -10.29
C TYR A 22 26.70 -5.37 -10.46
N ASN A 23 26.17 -4.26 -9.95
CA ASN A 23 24.76 -3.91 -10.08
C ASN A 23 24.34 -3.76 -11.56
N ALA A 24 25.14 -3.10 -12.38
CA ALA A 24 24.87 -2.94 -13.82
C ALA A 24 24.87 -4.28 -14.57
N LEU A 25 25.84 -5.15 -14.30
CA LEU A 25 25.89 -6.49 -14.88
C LEU A 25 24.69 -7.33 -14.41
N GLY A 26 24.32 -7.25 -13.13
CA GLY A 26 23.13 -7.88 -12.59
C GLY A 26 21.87 -7.46 -13.33
N ALA A 27 21.65 -6.15 -13.49
CA ALA A 27 20.51 -5.61 -14.22
C ALA A 27 20.46 -6.07 -15.70
N ALA A 28 21.61 -6.27 -16.34
CA ALA A 28 21.69 -6.70 -17.73
C ALA A 28 21.45 -8.22 -17.93
N GLN A 29 21.81 -9.05 -16.95
CA GLN A 29 21.80 -10.52 -17.10
C GLN A 29 20.71 -11.24 -16.30
N MET A 30 20.24 -10.66 -15.19
CA MET A 30 19.26 -11.30 -14.30
C MET A 30 17.84 -11.07 -14.78
N SER A 31 16.95 -12.02 -14.50
CA SER A 31 15.55 -11.94 -14.87
C SER A 31 14.72 -11.32 -13.75
N PHE A 32 13.97 -10.27 -14.06
CA PHE A 32 13.07 -9.58 -13.14
C PHE A 32 11.59 -9.76 -13.53
N GLN A 33 11.26 -10.86 -14.21
CA GLN A 33 9.91 -11.08 -14.76
C GLN A 33 8.76 -10.85 -13.76
N PRO A 34 8.82 -11.33 -12.49
CA PRO A 34 7.76 -11.04 -11.53
C PRO A 34 7.63 -9.54 -11.17
N ILE A 35 8.75 -8.83 -11.05
CA ILE A 35 8.76 -7.40 -10.73
C ILE A 35 8.25 -6.58 -11.92
N ASN A 36 8.62 -6.96 -13.13
CA ASN A 36 8.20 -6.31 -14.37
C ASN A 36 6.69 -6.46 -14.68
N ARG A 37 5.96 -7.28 -13.89
CA ARG A 37 4.50 -7.42 -14.01
C ARG A 37 3.72 -6.34 -13.26
N ILE A 38 4.38 -5.55 -12.41
CA ILE A 38 3.79 -4.41 -11.73
C ILE A 38 3.40 -3.36 -12.78
N HIS A 39 2.13 -2.94 -12.77
CA HIS A 39 1.57 -2.04 -13.78
C HIS A 39 0.62 -0.99 -13.22
N GLN A 40 0.43 -0.96 -11.90
CA GLN A 40 -0.43 0.03 -11.24
C GLN A 40 0.31 0.60 -10.02
N HIS A 41 0.30 1.93 -9.91
CA HIS A 41 0.81 2.65 -8.76
C HIS A 41 -0.34 3.39 -8.08
N LEU A 42 -0.56 3.13 -6.79
CA LEU A 42 -1.52 3.85 -5.95
C LEU A 42 -0.81 4.57 -4.81
N CYS A 43 -1.38 5.68 -4.35
CA CYS A 43 -0.97 6.34 -3.12
C CYS A 43 -2.19 6.53 -2.21
N GLY A 44 -2.07 6.10 -0.97
CA GLY A 44 -3.08 6.21 0.07
C GLY A 44 -2.44 6.45 1.45
N LEU A 45 -3.28 6.42 2.49
CA LEU A 45 -2.86 6.53 3.88
C LEU A 45 -3.29 5.26 4.62
N HIS A 46 -2.37 4.66 5.37
CA HIS A 46 -2.67 3.51 6.22
C HIS A 46 -2.65 3.91 7.67
N ILE A 47 -3.60 3.38 8.45
CA ILE A 47 -3.63 3.51 9.90
C ILE A 47 -3.18 2.19 10.53
N TYR A 48 -2.51 2.26 11.68
CA TYR A 48 -2.17 1.06 12.44
C TYR A 48 -3.43 0.50 13.11
N ALA A 49 -3.71 -0.80 12.93
CA ALA A 49 -4.92 -1.43 13.50
C ALA A 49 -4.93 -1.43 15.04
N HIS A 50 -3.77 -1.29 15.69
CA HIS A 50 -3.64 -1.19 17.15
C HIS A 50 -3.62 0.26 17.67
N ASP A 51 -3.42 1.24 16.79
CA ASP A 51 -3.36 2.67 17.13
C ASP A 51 -3.95 3.49 15.97
N THR A 52 -5.27 3.67 15.98
CA THR A 52 -6.01 4.35 14.91
C THR A 52 -5.72 5.84 14.78
N LYS A 53 -4.90 6.41 15.68
CA LYS A 53 -4.43 7.80 15.59
C LYS A 53 -3.09 7.92 14.87
N ARG A 54 -2.40 6.80 14.61
CA ARG A 54 -1.11 6.78 13.93
C ARG A 54 -1.31 6.32 12.50
N ALA A 55 -0.95 7.19 11.57
CA ALA A 55 -1.10 6.94 10.15
C ALA A 55 0.20 7.22 9.40
N VAL A 56 0.39 6.52 8.28
CA VAL A 56 1.54 6.69 7.39
C VAL A 56 1.09 6.70 5.95
N LYS A 57 1.83 7.42 5.11
CA LYS A 57 1.66 7.37 3.66
C LYS A 57 2.12 6.02 3.12
N ALA A 58 1.40 5.49 2.14
CA ALA A 58 1.72 4.22 1.51
C ALA A 58 1.63 4.32 -0.01
N HIS A 59 2.72 3.93 -0.69
CA HIS A 59 2.82 3.84 -2.14
C HIS A 59 2.74 2.37 -2.54
N HIS A 60 1.65 2.00 -3.19
CA HIS A 60 1.37 0.63 -3.62
C HIS A 60 1.79 0.42 -5.05
N PHE A 61 2.57 -0.62 -5.31
CA PHE A 61 2.98 -1.04 -6.64
C PHE A 61 2.40 -2.42 -6.91
N CYS A 62 1.31 -2.44 -7.67
CA CYS A 62 0.41 -3.57 -7.77
C CYS A 62 0.56 -4.34 -9.08
N THR A 63 0.36 -5.66 -8.95
CA THR A 63 0.06 -6.57 -10.04
C THR A 63 -1.35 -7.12 -9.83
N HIS A 64 -2.21 -7.01 -10.84
CA HIS A 64 -3.44 -7.80 -10.92
C HIS A 64 -3.06 -9.26 -11.23
N LEU A 65 -2.87 -10.06 -10.19
CA LEU A 65 -2.40 -11.45 -10.30
C LEU A 65 -3.43 -12.30 -11.05
N ARG A 66 -4.71 -12.05 -10.75
CA ARG A 66 -5.89 -12.56 -11.44
C ARG A 66 -6.93 -11.45 -11.49
N HIS A 67 -8.05 -11.67 -12.20
CA HIS A 67 -9.16 -10.71 -12.25
C HIS A 67 -9.78 -10.39 -10.88
N ASP A 68 -9.64 -11.30 -9.91
CA ASP A 68 -10.24 -11.27 -8.58
C ASP A 68 -9.21 -11.14 -7.45
N LEU A 69 -7.92 -10.93 -7.80
CA LEU A 69 -6.86 -10.87 -6.80
C LEU A 69 -5.74 -9.94 -7.26
N HIS A 70 -5.58 -8.83 -6.54
CA HIS A 70 -4.42 -7.97 -6.69
C HIS A 70 -3.43 -8.26 -5.57
N GLN A 71 -2.15 -8.07 -5.88
CA GLN A 71 -1.08 -8.08 -4.90
C GLN A 71 -0.22 -6.83 -5.11
N CYS A 72 0.14 -6.17 -4.03
CA CYS A 72 0.92 -4.95 -4.04
C CYS A 72 2.13 -5.09 -3.12
N ILE A 73 3.27 -4.61 -3.58
CA ILE A 73 4.39 -4.27 -2.71
C ILE A 73 4.26 -2.79 -2.33
N ILE A 74 4.57 -2.46 -1.09
CA ILE A 74 4.28 -1.15 -0.52
C ILE A 74 5.56 -0.48 -0.08
N TYR A 75 5.74 0.76 -0.52
CA TYR A 75 6.85 1.62 -0.15
C TYR A 75 6.35 2.86 0.60
N ASP A 76 7.23 3.50 1.37
CA ASP A 76 6.94 4.74 2.08
C ASP A 76 6.90 5.98 1.16
N SER A 77 7.52 5.89 0.00
CA SER A 77 7.54 6.93 -1.04
C SER A 77 7.63 6.32 -2.45
N ASP A 78 7.59 7.17 -3.47
CA ASP A 78 7.83 6.82 -4.87
C ASP A 78 9.25 7.19 -5.35
N GLN A 79 10.16 7.51 -4.42
CA GLN A 79 11.53 7.89 -4.74
C GLN A 79 12.44 6.67 -4.94
N PRO A 80 13.58 6.80 -5.64
CA PRO A 80 14.48 5.68 -5.91
C PRO A 80 15.08 5.00 -4.67
N ASP A 81 15.13 5.71 -3.54
CA ASP A 81 15.63 5.24 -2.24
C ASP A 81 14.51 4.87 -1.26
N ALA A 82 13.27 4.69 -1.77
CA ALA A 82 12.13 4.33 -0.95
C ALA A 82 12.34 3.01 -0.20
N ARG A 83 11.84 2.97 1.04
CA ARG A 83 11.90 1.79 1.91
C ARG A 83 10.75 0.85 1.58
N LEU A 84 11.03 -0.44 1.42
CA LEU A 84 9.98 -1.46 1.33
C LEU A 84 9.34 -1.62 2.71
N ILE A 85 8.09 -1.20 2.86
CA ILE A 85 7.40 -1.16 4.15
C ILE A 85 6.35 -2.24 4.33
N GLY A 86 5.88 -2.90 3.26
CA GLY A 86 4.83 -3.91 3.41
C GLY A 86 4.30 -4.51 2.12
N ILE A 87 3.18 -5.23 2.28
CA ILE A 87 2.40 -5.83 1.19
C ILE A 87 0.90 -5.64 1.43
N GLU A 88 0.13 -5.65 0.35
CA GLU A 88 -1.34 -5.72 0.40
C GLU A 88 -1.85 -6.75 -0.60
N TYR A 89 -2.89 -7.48 -0.20
CA TYR A 89 -3.74 -8.25 -1.11
C TYR A 89 -5.11 -7.60 -1.19
N LEU A 90 -5.65 -7.49 -2.41
CA LEU A 90 -6.99 -6.98 -2.63
C LEU A 90 -7.87 -8.05 -3.26
N ILE A 91 -9.08 -8.20 -2.74
CA ILE A 91 -10.10 -9.11 -3.26
C ILE A 91 -11.43 -8.37 -3.47
N PRO A 92 -12.28 -8.83 -4.40
CA PRO A 92 -13.61 -8.26 -4.58
C PRO A 92 -14.53 -8.57 -3.39
N GLU A 93 -15.60 -7.78 -3.26
CA GLU A 93 -16.57 -7.86 -2.16
C GLU A 93 -17.19 -9.25 -1.95
N ASP A 94 -17.51 -9.97 -3.01
CA ASP A 94 -18.09 -11.31 -2.93
C ASP A 94 -17.11 -12.32 -2.31
N ALA A 95 -15.83 -12.25 -2.70
CA ALA A 95 -14.77 -13.04 -2.09
C ALA A 95 -14.59 -12.67 -0.60
N PHE A 96 -14.63 -11.38 -0.26
CA PHE A 96 -14.57 -10.93 1.13
C PHE A 96 -15.75 -11.46 1.96
N ILE A 97 -16.97 -11.36 1.45
CA ILE A 97 -18.18 -11.85 2.13
C ILE A 97 -18.07 -13.34 2.44
N ALA A 98 -17.49 -14.12 1.53
CA ALA A 98 -17.29 -15.56 1.66
C ALA A 98 -16.15 -15.97 2.61
N LEU A 99 -15.33 -15.02 3.11
CA LEU A 99 -14.28 -15.34 4.08
C LEU A 99 -14.85 -15.85 5.41
N PRO A 100 -14.13 -16.74 6.11
CA PRO A 100 -14.43 -17.07 7.50
C PRO A 100 -14.51 -15.82 8.38
N ALA A 101 -15.42 -15.80 9.35
CA ALA A 101 -15.62 -14.65 10.23
C ALA A 101 -14.32 -14.21 10.95
N ASP A 102 -13.50 -15.17 11.36
CA ASP A 102 -12.21 -14.90 12.04
C ASP A 102 -11.15 -14.31 11.12
N GLU A 103 -11.29 -14.45 9.80
CA GLU A 103 -10.36 -13.88 8.81
C GLU A 103 -10.72 -12.42 8.51
N LYS A 104 -12.02 -12.07 8.48
CA LYS A 104 -12.50 -10.72 8.08
C LYS A 104 -11.89 -9.58 8.88
N LYS A 105 -11.54 -9.82 10.16
CA LYS A 105 -10.92 -8.81 11.04
C LYS A 105 -9.59 -8.26 10.53
N TYR A 106 -8.93 -8.94 9.59
CA TYR A 106 -7.67 -8.51 8.97
C TYR A 106 -7.86 -7.65 7.71
N TRP A 107 -9.10 -7.34 7.34
CA TRP A 107 -9.41 -6.65 6.09
C TRP A 107 -10.08 -5.31 6.35
N HIS A 108 -9.79 -4.34 5.47
CA HIS A 108 -10.45 -3.04 5.44
C HIS A 108 -11.13 -2.83 4.08
N SER A 109 -12.12 -1.94 4.04
CA SER A 109 -12.77 -1.55 2.79
C SER A 109 -12.06 -0.35 2.15
N HIS A 110 -11.79 -0.41 0.85
CA HIS A 110 -11.26 0.74 0.10
C HIS A 110 -12.32 1.80 -0.23
N ARG A 111 -13.59 1.56 0.11
CA ARG A 111 -14.72 2.43 -0.27
C ARG A 111 -14.47 3.90 0.06
N TYR A 112 -14.19 4.18 1.35
CA TYR A 112 -14.01 5.56 1.79
C TYR A 112 -12.74 6.18 1.20
N GLU A 113 -11.65 5.43 1.08
CA GLU A 113 -10.43 5.97 0.47
C GLU A 113 -10.68 6.39 -0.98
N VAL A 114 -11.51 5.64 -1.72
CA VAL A 114 -11.93 6.02 -3.07
C VAL A 114 -12.91 7.19 -3.04
N ASP A 115 -14.03 7.13 -2.31
CA ASP A 115 -15.04 8.19 -2.37
C ASP A 115 -14.52 9.55 -1.88
N SER A 116 -13.61 9.54 -0.89
CA SER A 116 -13.07 10.73 -0.24
C SER A 116 -12.06 11.48 -1.09
N GLY A 117 -11.56 10.86 -2.17
CA GLY A 117 -10.45 11.37 -2.96
C GLY A 117 -9.05 10.95 -2.44
N MET A 118 -8.99 10.18 -1.36
CA MET A 118 -7.73 9.89 -0.65
C MET A 118 -6.87 8.88 -1.40
N LEU A 119 -7.40 7.74 -1.83
CA LEU A 119 -6.69 6.80 -2.68
C LEU A 119 -6.60 7.38 -4.09
N MET A 120 -5.41 7.43 -4.68
CA MET A 120 -5.20 8.00 -6.01
C MET A 120 -4.22 7.17 -6.83
N LEU A 121 -4.32 7.26 -8.16
CA LEU A 121 -3.23 6.77 -9.02
C LEU A 121 -2.00 7.66 -8.84
N GLY A 122 -0.85 7.04 -8.64
CA GLY A 122 0.43 7.73 -8.77
C GLY A 122 0.76 7.91 -10.24
N THR A 123 0.92 9.15 -10.67
CA THR A 123 1.27 9.48 -12.06
C THR A 123 2.64 10.13 -12.11
N LYS A 124 3.34 9.97 -13.24
CA LYS A 124 4.56 10.74 -13.50
C LYS A 124 4.26 12.23 -13.38
N THR A 125 5.18 13.00 -12.79
CA THR A 125 5.04 14.43 -12.46
C THR A 125 4.57 15.33 -13.61
N LEU A 126 4.74 14.90 -14.86
CA LEU A 126 4.34 15.65 -16.06
C LEU A 126 2.94 15.33 -16.59
N VAL A 127 2.18 14.43 -15.95
CA VAL A 127 0.82 14.09 -16.38
C VAL A 127 -0.15 15.10 -15.77
N PRO A 128 -0.95 15.84 -16.58
CA PRO A 128 -1.93 16.77 -16.04
C PRO A 128 -3.01 16.07 -15.21
N ASN A 129 -3.42 16.67 -14.09
CA ASN A 129 -4.42 16.10 -13.18
C ASN A 129 -5.73 15.69 -13.89
N ALA A 130 -6.22 16.50 -14.84
CA ALA A 130 -7.44 16.16 -15.59
C ALA A 130 -7.31 14.87 -16.43
N VAL A 131 -6.11 14.61 -16.97
CA VAL A 131 -5.83 13.37 -17.72
C VAL A 131 -5.74 12.19 -16.75
N SER A 132 -5.08 12.38 -15.60
CA SER A 132 -5.05 11.40 -14.52
C SER A 132 -6.45 11.06 -14.02
N ASP A 133 -7.32 12.05 -13.85
CA ASP A 133 -8.67 11.88 -13.31
C ASP A 133 -9.57 11.06 -14.24
N ILE A 134 -9.35 11.14 -15.56
CA ILE A 134 -10.05 10.27 -16.53
C ILE A 134 -9.45 8.86 -16.51
N ALA A 135 -8.12 8.77 -16.47
CA ALA A 135 -7.41 7.49 -16.47
C ALA A 135 -7.65 6.67 -15.19
N GLU A 136 -7.88 7.32 -14.04
CA GLU A 136 -8.16 6.64 -12.78
C GLU A 136 -9.55 6.03 -12.70
N ARG A 137 -10.53 6.47 -13.51
CA ARG A 137 -11.94 6.10 -13.34
C ARG A 137 -12.18 4.59 -13.32
N PRO A 138 -11.66 3.77 -14.26
CA PRO A 138 -11.87 2.33 -14.21
C PRO A 138 -11.26 1.71 -12.95
N ALA A 139 -10.07 2.16 -12.54
CA ALA A 139 -9.42 1.70 -11.33
C ALA A 139 -10.22 2.07 -10.07
N MET A 140 -10.74 3.30 -9.99
CA MET A 140 -11.55 3.75 -8.85
C MET A 140 -12.88 3.01 -8.77
N LEU A 141 -13.53 2.73 -9.91
CA LEU A 141 -14.76 1.93 -9.94
C LEU A 141 -14.53 0.50 -9.41
N GLU A 142 -13.40 -0.11 -9.77
CA GLU A 142 -13.02 -1.44 -9.29
C GLU A 142 -12.67 -1.40 -7.80
N LEU A 143 -11.68 -0.58 -7.42
CA LEU A 143 -11.14 -0.48 -6.07
C LEU A 143 -12.21 -0.11 -5.03
N HIS A 144 -13.21 0.71 -5.40
CA HIS A 144 -14.31 1.07 -4.51
C HIS A 144 -15.10 -0.15 -3.97
N ARG A 145 -15.03 -1.29 -4.66
CA ARG A 145 -15.69 -2.55 -4.28
C ARG A 145 -14.71 -3.62 -3.81
N MET A 146 -13.45 -3.26 -3.58
CA MET A 146 -12.43 -4.19 -3.09
C MET A 146 -12.19 -4.02 -1.59
N TYR A 147 -11.61 -5.07 -1.01
CA TYR A 147 -11.17 -5.15 0.37
C TYR A 147 -9.70 -5.48 0.42
N GLY A 148 -8.97 -4.78 1.28
CA GLY A 148 -7.52 -4.87 1.42
C GLY A 148 -7.11 -5.60 2.69
N LYS A 149 -6.15 -6.53 2.57
CA LYS A 149 -5.40 -7.08 3.71
C LYS A 149 -3.98 -6.56 3.64
N THR A 150 -3.69 -5.55 4.46
CA THR A 150 -2.42 -4.83 4.43
C THR A 150 -1.58 -5.16 5.65
N THR A 151 -0.30 -5.45 5.40
CA THR A 151 0.68 -5.76 6.42
C THR A 151 1.93 -4.92 6.20
N HIS A 152 2.28 -4.09 7.17
CA HIS A 152 3.55 -3.37 7.16
C HIS A 152 4.61 -4.13 7.96
N THR A 153 5.75 -4.41 7.34
CA THR A 153 6.93 -5.02 7.96
C THR A 153 7.93 -4.00 8.49
N TRP A 154 7.75 -2.71 8.19
CA TRP A 154 8.62 -1.63 8.65
C TRP A 154 7.82 -0.45 9.21
N GLN A 155 7.93 -0.21 10.52
CA GLN A 155 7.40 0.97 11.21
C GLN A 155 8.36 2.16 11.08
N PHE A 156 8.51 2.66 9.86
CA PHE A 156 9.53 3.65 9.50
C PHE A 156 9.34 5.02 10.19
N ASP A 157 8.13 5.29 10.68
CA ASP A 157 7.76 6.47 11.47
C ASP A 157 8.35 6.45 12.89
N VAL A 158 8.72 5.27 13.39
CA VAL A 158 9.34 5.08 14.72
C VAL A 158 10.80 4.65 14.61
N HIS A 159 11.09 3.73 13.69
CA HIS A 159 12.43 3.17 13.47
C HIS A 159 12.86 3.43 12.03
N PRO A 160 13.33 4.65 11.70
CA PRO A 160 13.58 5.03 10.32
C PRO A 160 14.76 4.28 9.68
N ASP A 161 15.70 3.79 10.48
CA ASP A 161 16.95 3.18 10.01
C ASP A 161 16.85 1.67 9.77
N LEU A 162 15.99 0.97 10.52
CA LEU A 162 15.84 -0.50 10.44
C LEU A 162 14.38 -0.94 10.64
N PRO A 163 13.94 -2.03 9.98
CA PRO A 163 12.60 -2.60 10.14
C PRO A 163 12.50 -3.41 11.44
N LEU A 164 12.42 -2.71 12.58
CA LEU A 164 12.35 -3.33 13.90
C LEU A 164 10.89 -3.67 14.30
N GLY A 165 10.76 -4.72 15.12
CA GLY A 165 9.49 -5.14 15.70
C GLY A 165 8.69 -6.12 14.83
N PRO A 166 7.54 -6.61 15.32
CA PRO A 166 6.69 -7.50 14.54
C PRO A 166 6.02 -6.73 13.40
N PRO A 167 5.63 -7.43 12.31
CA PRO A 167 4.80 -6.81 11.29
C PRO A 167 3.46 -6.33 11.88
N GLN A 168 2.93 -5.28 11.30
CA GLN A 168 1.74 -4.58 11.76
C GLN A 168 0.60 -4.75 10.76
N LEU A 169 -0.58 -5.07 11.29
CA LEU A 169 -1.82 -5.01 10.54
C LEU A 169 -2.18 -3.54 10.30
N MET A 170 -2.45 -3.20 9.04
CA MET A 170 -2.84 -1.86 8.64
C MET A 170 -4.30 -1.84 8.17
N MET A 171 -4.97 -0.72 8.42
CA MET A 171 -6.35 -0.46 8.04
C MET A 171 -6.45 0.86 7.27
N ALA A 172 -7.66 1.20 6.85
CA ALA A 172 -7.99 2.45 6.20
C ALA A 172 -8.92 3.31 7.06
N TYR A 173 -8.99 4.60 6.74
CA TYR A 173 -10.04 5.48 7.24
C TYR A 173 -11.40 5.09 6.64
N THR A 174 -12.47 5.33 7.39
CA THR A 174 -13.85 5.11 6.98
C THR A 174 -14.72 6.36 7.04
N ASP A 175 -14.22 7.45 7.65
CA ASP A 175 -14.97 8.70 7.83
C ASP A 175 -14.06 9.94 7.96
N ASP A 176 -14.58 11.12 7.56
CA ASP A 176 -13.89 12.41 7.59
C ASP A 176 -13.43 12.84 9.00
N SER A 177 -14.10 12.39 10.05
CA SER A 177 -13.75 12.70 11.44
C SER A 177 -12.49 11.98 11.93
N GLN A 178 -12.09 10.90 11.24
CA GLN A 178 -10.97 10.06 11.61
C GLN A 178 -9.65 10.53 10.98
N VAL A 179 -9.74 11.24 9.86
CA VAL A 179 -8.60 11.56 9.00
C VAL A 179 -7.59 12.48 9.69
N ASP A 180 -6.32 12.08 9.68
CA ASP A 180 -5.21 12.98 9.96
C ASP A 180 -5.10 14.04 8.84
N ARG A 181 -5.61 15.23 9.15
CA ARG A 181 -5.67 16.37 8.21
C ARG A 181 -4.30 16.92 7.87
N GLN A 182 -3.33 16.83 8.79
CA GLN A 182 -1.98 17.32 8.54
C GLN A 182 -1.27 16.39 7.57
N LEU A 183 -1.28 15.08 7.84
CA LEU A 183 -0.68 14.09 6.95
C LEU A 183 -1.31 14.11 5.54
N LEU A 184 -2.64 14.25 5.45
CA LEU A 184 -3.33 14.38 4.17
C LEU A 184 -2.88 15.61 3.39
N LYS A 185 -2.73 16.76 4.07
CA LYS A 185 -2.26 18.00 3.45
C LYS A 185 -0.82 17.87 2.95
N GLU A 186 0.08 17.31 3.76
CA GLU A 186 1.48 17.07 3.39
C GLU A 186 1.59 16.16 2.17
N ARG A 187 0.75 15.11 2.11
CA ARG A 187 0.65 14.23 0.93
C ARG A 187 0.19 15.01 -0.30
N ASP A 188 -0.89 15.77 -0.20
CA ASP A 188 -1.47 16.52 -1.31
C ASP A 188 -0.47 17.54 -1.88
N GLU A 189 0.27 18.24 -1.01
CA GLU A 189 1.34 19.16 -1.38
C GLU A 189 2.50 18.43 -2.09
N ALA A 190 2.96 17.31 -1.53
CA ALA A 190 4.05 16.51 -2.11
C ALA A 190 3.73 15.96 -3.51
N LEU A 191 2.46 15.62 -3.77
CA LEU A 191 2.02 15.05 -5.05
C LEU A 191 1.40 16.09 -6.00
N GLY A 192 1.23 17.34 -5.58
CA GLY A 192 0.60 18.39 -6.41
C GLY A 192 -0.87 18.10 -6.73
N VAL A 193 -1.60 17.49 -5.80
CA VAL A 193 -3.00 17.09 -5.97
C VAL A 193 -3.94 17.77 -4.98
N SER A 194 -5.24 17.59 -5.17
CA SER A 194 -6.26 18.00 -4.20
C SER A 194 -7.24 16.85 -3.97
N THR A 195 -7.23 16.32 -2.75
CA THR A 195 -8.17 15.29 -2.29
C THR A 195 -9.62 15.74 -2.48
N GLU A 196 -9.93 16.99 -2.11
CA GLU A 196 -11.29 17.55 -2.25
C GLU A 196 -11.69 17.72 -3.73
N ALA A 197 -10.77 18.08 -4.62
CA ALA A 197 -11.07 18.12 -6.05
C ALA A 197 -11.38 16.72 -6.60
N LYS A 198 -10.58 15.71 -6.24
CA LYS A 198 -10.82 14.31 -6.60
C LYS A 198 -12.17 13.82 -6.08
N ARG A 199 -12.50 14.09 -4.81
CA ARG A 199 -13.81 13.81 -4.22
C ARG A 199 -14.97 14.35 -5.08
N LYS A 200 -14.88 15.61 -5.50
CA LYS A 200 -15.90 16.25 -6.36
C LYS A 200 -16.02 15.58 -7.72
N VAL A 201 -14.90 15.25 -8.36
CA VAL A 201 -14.89 14.54 -9.65
C VAL A 201 -15.51 13.16 -9.51
N ARG A 202 -15.18 12.41 -8.45
CA ARG A 202 -15.68 11.06 -8.17
C ARG A 202 -17.18 11.01 -7.94
N LYS A 203 -17.73 12.00 -7.21
CA LYS A 203 -19.19 12.17 -7.08
C LYS A 203 -19.92 12.31 -8.43
N GLY A 204 -19.23 12.75 -9.48
CA GLY A 204 -19.81 12.89 -10.82
C GLY A 204 -19.97 11.57 -11.59
N TYR A 205 -19.33 10.48 -11.18
CA TYR A 205 -19.40 9.21 -11.90
C TYR A 205 -19.61 7.96 -11.02
N LEU A 206 -19.34 8.02 -9.72
CA LEU A 206 -19.72 6.96 -8.79
C LEU A 206 -21.25 6.92 -8.68
N LYS A 207 -21.82 5.71 -8.68
CA LYS A 207 -23.27 5.54 -8.56
C LYS A 207 -23.72 5.94 -7.17
N LYS A 208 -24.92 6.49 -7.07
CA LYS A 208 -25.53 6.83 -5.78
C LYS A 208 -25.59 5.60 -4.86
N GLU A 209 -25.95 4.43 -5.40
CA GLU A 209 -25.99 3.20 -4.60
C GLU A 209 -24.62 2.81 -4.04
N ASP A 210 -23.53 3.03 -4.81
CA ASP A 210 -22.18 2.77 -4.35
C ASP A 210 -21.77 3.75 -3.23
N LEU A 211 -22.12 5.03 -3.38
CA LEU A 211 -21.88 6.07 -2.37
C LEU A 211 -22.71 5.89 -1.09
N GLU A 212 -23.83 5.17 -1.12
CA GLU A 212 -24.70 4.96 0.05
C GLU A 212 -24.52 3.56 0.68
N ARG A 213 -23.90 2.61 -0.04
CA ARG A 213 -23.65 1.24 0.43
C ARG A 213 -22.67 1.23 1.61
N PRO A 214 -23.01 0.64 2.77
CA PRO A 214 -22.02 0.42 3.82
C PRO A 214 -21.01 -0.68 3.41
N PRO A 215 -19.78 -0.65 3.93
CA PRO A 215 -18.88 -1.80 3.84
C PRO A 215 -19.55 -3.09 4.35
N ALA A 216 -19.14 -4.22 3.78
CA ALA A 216 -19.62 -5.52 4.20
C ALA A 216 -19.21 -5.83 5.64
N GLU A 217 -20.07 -6.54 6.37
CA GLU A 217 -19.88 -6.82 7.79
C GLU A 217 -18.57 -7.60 8.05
N GLY A 218 -17.83 -7.16 9.07
CA GLY A 218 -16.59 -7.78 9.54
C GLY A 218 -15.31 -7.08 9.13
N ALA A 219 -15.38 -6.17 8.14
CA ALA A 219 -14.26 -5.30 7.76
C ALA A 219 -14.05 -4.18 8.79
N ASP A 220 -12.94 -3.46 8.66
CA ASP A 220 -12.70 -2.18 9.34
C ASP A 220 -12.78 -2.30 10.89
N SER A 221 -12.37 -3.46 11.41
CA SER A 221 -12.64 -3.88 12.80
C SER A 221 -12.10 -2.90 13.86
N CYS A 222 -11.01 -2.19 13.55
CA CYS A 222 -10.40 -1.17 14.43
C CYS A 222 -11.36 -0.02 14.77
N TRP A 223 -12.30 0.31 13.88
CA TRP A 223 -13.32 1.35 14.11
C TRP A 223 -14.51 0.88 14.95
N ASN A 224 -14.60 -0.44 15.20
CA ASN A 224 -15.63 -1.07 16.02
C ASN A 224 -15.09 -1.49 17.41
N GLY A 225 -14.02 -0.85 17.87
CA GLY A 225 -13.38 -1.10 19.17
C GLY A 225 -12.53 -2.38 19.23
N LYS A 226 -12.31 -3.06 18.09
CA LYS A 226 -11.46 -4.24 18.00
C LYS A 226 -10.10 -3.87 17.43
N LEU A 227 -9.15 -3.60 18.32
CA LEU A 227 -7.76 -3.31 17.93
C LEU A 227 -7.03 -4.61 17.54
N GLY A 228 -6.18 -4.53 16.52
CA GLY A 228 -5.45 -5.68 15.96
C GLY A 228 -3.94 -5.51 16.06
N GLN A 229 -3.27 -6.42 16.76
CA GLN A 229 -1.81 -6.48 16.86
C GLN A 229 -1.35 -7.93 16.71
N TRP A 230 -0.17 -8.12 16.11
CA TRP A 230 0.51 -9.41 16.07
C TRP A 230 1.60 -9.46 17.13
N GLU A 231 1.64 -10.60 17.82
CA GLU A 231 2.55 -10.82 18.93
C GLU A 231 3.43 -12.03 18.64
N TYR A 232 4.67 -11.95 19.14
CA TYR A 232 5.56 -13.09 19.18
C TYR A 232 5.14 -14.00 20.34
N VAL A 233 4.95 -15.29 20.08
CA VAL A 233 4.50 -16.25 21.09
C VAL A 233 5.67 -17.17 21.44
N GLU A 234 6.12 -17.11 22.69
CA GLU A 234 7.04 -18.09 23.26
C GLU A 234 6.24 -19.33 23.70
N GLN A 235 6.68 -20.52 23.25
CA GLN A 235 6.08 -21.81 23.60
C GLN A 235 7.08 -22.66 24.38
#